data_AF-A0A2S2PQS8-F1
#
_entry.id   AF-A0A2S2PQS8-F1
#
_cell.length_a   1.000
_cell.length_b   1.000
_cell.length_c   1.000
_cell.angle_alpha   90.00
_cell.angle_beta   90.00
_cell.angle_gamma   90.00
#
_symmetry.space_group_name_H-M   'P 1'
#
loop_
_entity.id
_entity.type
_entity.pdbx_description
1 polymer ?
#
loop_
_entity_poly.entity_id
_entity_poly.type
_entity_poly.pdbx_seq_one_letter_code
_entity_poly.pdbx_strand_id
1 'polypeptide(L)'
;PNNFESFKNGMPKGALSTLSLKLKSFIECNNDVEQIKSSLCEELLHFSSSWKYLKKSVNDEYNMIYCEDSENSDDKEDSNSYKIKPCKSCQNCPLCCYKALIKYSLFSNTYPTLMLAYQFLLTLPVTQVACERSFSTLKYIKNRLRSTMSNEHLENFMLMAIEKKTLVELNNDEIINSVGEKSKLLNKLLL
;
A
#
# COMPACT_ATOMS: atom_id res chain seq x y z
N PRO A 1 -13.57 14.22 3.85
CA PRO A 1 -14.91 14.56 3.27
C PRO A 1 -15.81 15.34 4.23
N ASN A 2 -15.88 14.95 5.50
CA ASN A 2 -16.73 15.62 6.50
C ASN A 2 -16.37 17.11 6.67
N ASN A 3 -15.10 17.47 6.49
CA ASN A 3 -14.61 18.85 6.63
C ASN A 3 -14.46 19.58 5.29
N PHE A 4 -15.03 19.06 4.19
CA PHE A 4 -14.92 19.71 2.88
C PHE A 4 -15.60 21.09 2.83
N GLU A 5 -16.65 21.28 3.64
CA GLU A 5 -17.32 22.56 3.82
C GLU A 5 -16.41 23.62 4.48
N SER A 6 -15.36 23.20 5.21
CA SER A 6 -14.39 24.10 5.85
C SER A 6 -13.42 24.75 4.85
N PHE A 7 -13.31 24.24 3.63
CA PHE A 7 -12.41 24.77 2.60
C PHE A 7 -13.05 25.84 1.71
N LYS A 8 -14.34 26.19 1.94
CA LYS A 8 -15.07 27.18 1.15
C LYS A 8 -14.42 28.57 1.12
N ASN A 9 -13.66 28.92 2.17
CA ASN A 9 -12.95 30.20 2.28
C ASN A 9 -11.49 30.11 1.78
N GLY A 10 -11.13 29.04 1.07
CA GLY A 10 -9.77 28.75 0.63
C GLY A 10 -8.95 28.00 1.67
N MET A 11 -7.74 27.57 1.27
CA MET A 11 -6.78 26.92 2.16
C MET A 11 -5.70 27.91 2.63
N PRO A 12 -5.16 27.74 3.85
CA PRO A 12 -4.10 28.61 4.36
C PRO A 12 -2.83 28.49 3.49
N LYS A 13 -2.04 29.58 3.40
CA LYS A 13 -0.88 29.69 2.49
C LYS A 13 0.21 28.61 2.68
N GLY A 14 0.28 28.00 3.87
CA GLY A 14 1.18 26.90 4.19
C GLY A 14 0.56 25.49 4.09
N ALA A 15 -0.69 25.37 3.64
CA ALA A 15 -1.36 24.09 3.52
C ALA A 15 -0.64 23.19 2.51
N LEU A 16 -0.58 21.89 2.82
CA LEU A 16 -0.07 20.84 1.94
C LEU A 16 1.39 21.00 1.49
N SER A 17 2.16 21.96 2.03
CA SER A 17 3.57 22.16 1.68
C SER A 17 4.42 20.91 1.98
N THR A 18 4.26 20.32 3.16
CA THR A 18 4.98 19.09 3.55
C THR A 18 4.61 17.89 2.68
N LEU A 19 3.33 17.78 2.33
CA LEU A 19 2.83 16.70 1.48
C LEU A 19 3.32 16.88 0.03
N SER A 20 3.34 18.10 -0.48
CA SER A 20 3.85 18.42 -1.82
C SER A 20 5.34 18.13 -1.94
N LEU A 21 6.13 18.42 -0.90
CA LEU A 21 7.53 18.03 -0.82
C LEU A 21 7.72 16.50 -0.90
N LYS A 22 6.87 15.73 -0.21
CA LYS A 22 6.91 14.26 -0.25
C LYS A 22 6.38 13.67 -1.55
N LEU A 23 5.44 14.34 -2.22
CA LEU A 23 4.94 13.91 -3.52
C LEU A 23 5.94 14.18 -4.66
N LYS A 24 6.83 15.17 -4.52
CA LYS A 24 7.86 15.45 -5.53
C LYS A 24 8.69 14.22 -5.90
N SER A 25 9.03 13.37 -4.92
CA SER A 25 9.80 12.14 -5.19
C SER A 25 9.05 11.09 -6.02
N PHE A 26 7.73 11.23 -6.18
CA PHE A 26 6.89 10.31 -6.95
C PHE A 26 6.40 10.90 -8.29
N ILE A 27 6.66 12.18 -8.55
CA ILE A 27 6.27 12.86 -9.79
C ILE A 27 7.54 13.04 -10.62
N GLU A 28 7.66 12.28 -11.71
CA GLU A 28 8.84 12.28 -12.59
C GLU A 28 9.03 13.59 -13.38
N CYS A 29 8.09 14.52 -13.32
CA CYS A 29 8.17 15.80 -14.02
C CYS A 29 9.02 16.83 -13.27
N ASN A 30 9.75 17.66 -14.02
CA ASN A 30 10.55 18.83 -13.56
C ASN A 30 9.74 19.95 -12.86
N ASN A 31 8.55 19.66 -12.34
CA ASN A 31 7.69 20.65 -11.72
C ASN A 31 8.26 21.08 -10.36
N ASP A 32 8.27 22.38 -10.13
CA ASP A 32 8.65 22.95 -8.84
C ASP A 32 7.65 22.56 -7.73
N VAL A 33 8.14 22.48 -6.50
CA VAL A 33 7.31 22.11 -5.32
C VAL A 33 6.09 23.03 -5.17
N GLU A 34 6.26 24.32 -5.49
CA GLU A 34 5.16 25.29 -5.45
C GLU A 34 4.11 25.01 -6.54
N GLN A 35 4.50 24.48 -7.70
CA GLN A 35 3.58 24.12 -8.78
C GLN A 35 2.79 22.84 -8.44
N ILE A 36 3.44 21.86 -7.79
CA ILE A 36 2.76 20.66 -7.26
C ILE A 36 1.76 21.09 -6.19
N LYS A 37 2.17 21.98 -5.29
CA LYS A 37 1.33 22.51 -4.22
C LYS A 37 0.13 23.28 -4.77
N SER A 38 0.32 24.15 -5.76
CA SER A 38 -0.78 24.92 -6.37
C SER A 38 -1.78 23.99 -7.06
N SER A 39 -1.30 23.07 -7.90
CA SER A 39 -2.13 22.06 -8.57
C SER A 39 -2.91 21.22 -7.55
N LEU A 40 -2.25 20.73 -6.50
CA LEU A 40 -2.92 19.95 -5.46
C LEU A 40 -3.99 20.76 -4.72
N CYS A 41 -3.73 22.03 -4.42
CA CYS A 41 -4.70 22.90 -3.74
C CYS A 41 -5.92 23.17 -4.63
N GLU A 42 -5.70 23.49 -5.90
CA GLU A 42 -6.76 23.73 -6.88
C GLU A 42 -7.61 22.48 -7.09
N GLU A 43 -6.97 21.33 -7.27
CA GLU A 43 -7.63 20.04 -7.43
C GLU A 43 -8.46 19.68 -6.19
N LEU A 44 -7.90 19.85 -4.99
CA LEU A 44 -8.63 19.56 -3.74
C LEU A 44 -9.83 20.49 -3.56
N LEU A 45 -9.68 21.79 -3.85
CA LEU A 45 -10.77 22.77 -3.76
C LEU A 45 -11.90 22.45 -4.75
N HIS A 46 -11.55 22.18 -6.01
CA HIS A 46 -12.52 21.81 -7.04
C HIS A 46 -13.21 20.47 -6.72
N PHE A 47 -12.45 19.47 -6.26
CA PHE A 47 -12.97 18.18 -5.82
C PHE A 47 -13.92 18.32 -4.62
N SER A 48 -13.55 19.13 -3.63
CA SER A 48 -14.37 19.37 -2.43
C SER A 48 -15.71 20.04 -2.76
N SER A 49 -15.69 20.99 -3.69
CA SER A 49 -16.88 21.71 -4.15
C SER A 49 -17.80 20.80 -4.96
N SER A 50 -17.22 19.94 -5.79
CA SER A 50 -17.94 19.02 -6.66
C SER A 50 -18.39 17.72 -5.96
N TRP A 51 -17.91 17.46 -4.75
CA TRP A 51 -18.10 16.19 -4.02
C TRP A 51 -19.56 15.75 -3.90
N LYS A 52 -20.49 16.70 -3.74
CA LYS A 52 -21.94 16.43 -3.64
C LYS A 52 -22.49 15.69 -4.86
N TYR A 53 -21.89 15.90 -6.03
CA TYR A 53 -22.22 15.25 -7.28
C TYR A 53 -21.36 14.00 -7.50
N LEU A 54 -20.05 14.09 -7.22
CA LEU A 54 -19.09 13.00 -7.42
C LEU A 54 -19.43 11.76 -6.57
N LYS A 55 -19.96 11.93 -5.35
CA LYS A 55 -20.31 10.79 -4.48
C LYS A 55 -21.46 9.92 -5.02
N LYS A 56 -22.31 10.47 -5.90
CA LYS A 56 -23.48 9.75 -6.45
C LYS A 56 -23.10 8.79 -7.58
N SER A 57 -21.92 8.96 -8.19
CA SER A 57 -21.45 8.12 -9.29
C SER A 57 -20.67 6.87 -8.82
N VAL A 58 -20.60 6.65 -7.51
CA VAL A 58 -19.80 5.59 -6.87
C VAL A 58 -20.68 4.40 -6.45
N ASN A 59 -21.11 3.59 -7.41
CA ASN A 59 -21.58 2.18 -7.30
C ASN A 59 -21.14 1.47 -8.59
N ASP A 60 -20.77 0.19 -8.68
CA ASP A 60 -20.54 -0.91 -7.74
C ASP A 60 -19.34 -1.74 -8.25
N GLU A 61 -18.74 -2.51 -7.34
CA GLU A 61 -17.80 -3.62 -7.58
C GLU A 61 -16.52 -3.34 -8.38
N TYR A 62 -15.41 -3.24 -7.64
CA TYR A 62 -14.11 -3.67 -8.14
C TYR A 62 -13.37 -4.39 -7.01
N ASN A 63 -12.86 -5.59 -7.32
CA ASN A 63 -12.12 -6.43 -6.39
C ASN A 63 -10.73 -5.82 -6.15
N MET A 64 -10.52 -5.27 -4.95
CA MET A 64 -9.22 -4.80 -4.49
C MET A 64 -8.67 -5.84 -3.50
N ILE A 65 -7.48 -6.35 -3.77
CA ILE A 65 -6.87 -7.53 -3.14
C ILE A 65 -6.03 -7.08 -1.94
N TYR A 66 -6.34 -7.56 -0.73
CA TYR A 66 -5.43 -7.53 0.44
C TYR A 66 -5.61 -8.74 1.36
N CYS A 67 -4.54 -9.11 2.08
CA CYS A 67 -4.41 -10.38 2.83
C CYS A 67 -5.38 -10.48 4.01
N GLU A 68 -6.14 -11.58 4.10
CA GLU A 68 -6.80 -12.00 5.35
C GLU A 68 -5.85 -12.92 6.14
N ASP A 69 -5.81 -12.73 7.45
CA ASP A 69 -5.06 -13.58 8.38
C ASP A 69 -6.00 -14.67 8.89
N SER A 70 -5.65 -15.94 8.64
CA SER A 70 -6.24 -17.07 9.33
C SER A 70 -5.46 -17.27 10.63
N GLU A 71 -6.02 -16.81 11.76
CA GLU A 71 -5.65 -17.33 13.06
C GLU A 71 -6.36 -18.68 13.23
N ASN A 72 -5.74 -19.79 12.82
CA ASN A 72 -6.03 -21.10 13.40
C ASN A 72 -4.90 -22.11 13.14
N SER A 73 -4.63 -22.85 14.21
CA SER A 73 -3.71 -23.96 14.34
C SER A 73 -4.02 -25.14 13.40
N ASP A 74 -2.97 -25.89 13.10
CA ASP A 74 -2.93 -27.24 12.55
C ASP A 74 -3.15 -27.39 11.04
N ASP A 75 -2.02 -27.55 10.34
CA ASP A 75 -1.83 -28.36 9.13
C ASP A 75 -3.01 -28.45 8.14
N LYS A 76 -3.39 -27.34 7.49
CA LYS A 76 -4.06 -27.38 6.17
C LYS A 76 -3.61 -26.22 5.30
N GLU A 77 -3.36 -26.54 4.04
CA GLU A 77 -2.89 -25.66 2.97
C GLU A 77 -3.58 -24.28 2.97
N ASP A 78 -2.84 -23.27 3.45
CA ASP A 78 -3.24 -21.86 3.46
C ASP A 78 -3.33 -21.32 2.03
N SER A 79 -4.39 -21.69 1.31
CA SER A 79 -4.85 -20.98 0.13
C SER A 79 -5.46 -19.67 0.58
N ASN A 80 -4.55 -18.72 0.84
CA ASN A 80 -4.84 -17.41 1.40
C ASN A 80 -5.55 -16.52 0.35
N SER A 81 -6.85 -16.79 0.14
CA SER A 81 -7.71 -16.05 -0.78
C SER A 81 -8.11 -14.72 -0.15
N TYR A 82 -7.51 -13.65 -0.65
CA TYR A 82 -7.73 -12.26 -0.29
C TYR A 82 -9.21 -11.84 -0.41
N LYS A 83 -9.96 -11.73 0.69
CA LYS A 83 -11.33 -11.17 0.67
C LYS A 83 -11.44 -10.00 1.66
N ILE A 84 -11.56 -8.78 1.15
CA ILE A 84 -11.99 -7.64 1.96
C ILE A 84 -13.43 -7.27 1.63
N LYS A 85 -14.24 -7.10 2.69
CA LYS A 85 -15.60 -6.57 2.61
C LYS A 85 -15.58 -5.12 2.10
N PRO A 86 -16.30 -4.78 1.02
CA PRO A 86 -16.42 -3.39 0.58
C PRO A 86 -17.06 -2.55 1.69
N CYS A 87 -16.65 -1.27 1.84
CA CYS A 87 -17.44 -0.33 2.64
C CYS A 87 -18.84 -0.27 2.01
N LYS A 88 -19.82 -0.91 2.66
CA LYS A 88 -21.16 -1.11 2.11
C LYS A 88 -21.94 0.20 1.90
N SER A 89 -21.51 1.36 2.43
CA SER A 89 -22.38 2.55 2.42
C SER A 89 -21.74 3.91 2.75
N CYS A 90 -20.53 3.98 3.32
CA CYS A 90 -20.10 5.19 4.04
C CYS A 90 -19.96 6.47 3.20
N GLN A 91 -19.77 6.37 1.87
CA GLN A 91 -19.56 7.46 0.88
C GLN A 91 -18.52 8.54 1.25
N ASN A 92 -17.94 8.54 2.45
CA ASN A 92 -17.15 9.63 3.03
C ASN A 92 -15.81 9.13 3.63
N CYS A 93 -15.43 7.87 3.43
CA CYS A 93 -14.13 7.38 3.86
C CYS A 93 -13.05 7.67 2.79
N PRO A 94 -11.75 7.69 3.17
CA PRO A 94 -10.65 7.89 2.22
C PRO A 94 -10.68 6.90 1.05
N LEU A 95 -11.11 5.66 1.28
CA LEU A 95 -11.25 4.63 0.24
C LEU A 95 -12.35 4.95 -0.76
N CYS A 96 -13.51 5.46 -0.32
CA CYS A 96 -14.59 5.90 -1.21
C CYS A 96 -14.17 7.12 -2.05
N CYS A 97 -13.43 8.05 -1.44
CA CYS A 97 -12.88 9.21 -2.16
C CYS A 97 -11.87 8.80 -3.22
N TYR A 98 -10.97 7.88 -2.89
CA TYR A 98 -9.99 7.35 -3.83
C TYR A 98 -10.67 6.61 -4.99
N LYS A 99 -11.71 5.82 -4.73
CA LYS A 99 -12.52 5.17 -5.79
C LYS A 99 -13.14 6.18 -6.76
N ALA A 100 -13.69 7.27 -6.23
CA ALA A 100 -14.20 8.34 -7.07
C ALA A 100 -13.08 8.94 -7.93
N LEU A 101 -11.94 9.26 -7.31
CA LEU A 101 -10.78 9.84 -8.01
C LEU A 101 -10.26 8.95 -9.13
N ILE A 102 -10.12 7.63 -8.92
CA ILE A 102 -9.70 6.69 -9.98
C ILE A 102 -10.67 6.75 -11.15
N LYS A 103 -11.98 6.69 -10.88
CA LYS A 103 -12.99 6.72 -11.94
C LYS A 103 -12.86 7.98 -12.80
N TYR A 104 -12.77 9.15 -12.17
CA TYR A 104 -12.65 10.42 -12.89
C TYR A 104 -11.26 10.61 -13.55
N SER A 105 -10.19 10.09 -12.96
CA SER A 105 -8.87 10.09 -13.59
C SER A 105 -8.85 9.22 -14.85
N LEU A 106 -9.49 8.05 -14.83
CA LEU A 106 -9.55 7.13 -15.97
C LEU A 106 -10.36 7.70 -17.15
N PHE A 107 -11.45 8.43 -16.88
CA PHE A 107 -12.31 8.98 -17.94
C PHE A 107 -11.90 10.36 -18.45
N SER A 108 -11.27 11.19 -17.64
CA SER A 108 -11.00 12.60 -18.00
C SER A 108 -9.61 13.11 -17.63
N ASN A 109 -8.71 12.27 -17.10
CA ASN A 109 -7.41 12.66 -16.53
C ASN A 109 -7.51 13.86 -15.57
N THR A 110 -8.65 13.96 -14.89
CA THR A 110 -8.94 15.03 -13.94
C THR A 110 -8.40 14.61 -12.57
N TYR A 111 -7.68 15.53 -11.91
CA TYR A 111 -7.10 15.37 -10.57
C TYR A 111 -5.90 14.42 -10.43
N PRO A 112 -4.87 14.50 -11.29
CA PRO A 112 -3.70 13.61 -11.22
C PRO A 112 -2.91 13.77 -9.90
N THR A 113 -2.72 15.00 -9.42
CA THR A 113 -1.90 15.28 -8.23
C THR A 113 -2.63 14.84 -6.96
N LEU A 114 -3.94 15.03 -6.91
CA LEU A 114 -4.80 14.61 -5.81
C LEU A 114 -4.96 13.09 -5.78
N MET A 115 -5.01 12.41 -6.92
CA MET A 115 -5.01 10.95 -6.98
C MET A 115 -3.74 10.37 -6.35
N LEU A 116 -2.57 10.90 -6.73
CA LEU A 116 -1.29 10.50 -6.13
C LEU A 116 -1.25 10.78 -4.62
N ALA A 117 -1.78 11.91 -4.18
CA ALA A 117 -1.89 12.23 -2.75
C ALA A 117 -2.73 11.20 -1.98
N TYR A 118 -3.88 10.77 -2.54
CA TYR A 118 -4.71 9.74 -1.91
C TYR A 118 -4.08 8.35 -1.98
N GLN A 119 -3.37 8.03 -3.07
CA GLN A 119 -2.63 6.77 -3.16
C GLN A 119 -1.54 6.71 -2.10
N PHE A 120 -0.76 7.80 -1.92
CA PHE A 120 0.21 7.91 -0.84
C PHE A 120 -0.45 7.79 0.54
N LEU A 121 -1.61 8.43 0.74
CA LEU A 121 -2.34 8.31 2.00
C LEU A 121 -2.77 6.86 2.31
N LEU A 122 -3.19 6.11 1.30
CA LEU A 122 -3.65 4.73 1.46
C LEU A 122 -2.50 3.72 1.62
N THR A 123 -1.28 4.04 1.18
CA THR A 123 -0.10 3.20 1.41
C THR A 123 0.53 3.41 2.78
N LEU A 124 0.24 4.52 3.47
CA LEU A 124 0.70 4.72 4.82
C LEU A 124 0.09 3.65 5.75
N PRO A 125 0.89 2.98 6.60
CA PRO A 125 0.37 2.09 7.62
C PRO A 125 -0.26 2.93 8.73
N VAL A 126 -1.53 3.33 8.54
CA VAL A 126 -2.25 4.19 9.49
C VAL A 126 -2.80 3.39 10.69
N THR A 127 -2.87 2.07 10.58
CA THR A 127 -3.51 1.23 11.62
C THR A 127 -2.49 0.56 12.53
N GLN A 128 -2.72 0.64 13.84
CA GLN A 128 -1.97 -0.09 14.86
C GLN A 128 -1.91 -1.60 14.57
N VAL A 129 -2.98 -2.15 13.99
CA VAL A 129 -3.09 -3.56 13.60
C VAL A 129 -1.97 -3.98 12.64
N ALA A 130 -1.58 -3.14 11.67
CA ALA A 130 -0.49 -3.47 10.76
C ALA A 130 0.85 -3.60 11.49
N CYS A 131 1.11 -2.74 12.47
CA CYS A 131 2.29 -2.84 13.32
C CYS A 131 2.25 -4.09 14.20
N GLU A 132 1.10 -4.38 14.83
CA GLU A 132 0.92 -5.57 15.68
C GLU A 132 1.14 -6.87 14.89
N ARG A 133 0.65 -6.96 13.65
CA ARG A 133 0.92 -8.07 12.74
C ARG A 133 2.41 -8.24 12.47
N SER A 134 3.11 -7.17 12.12
CA SER A 134 4.56 -7.20 11.90
C SER A 134 5.33 -7.66 13.13
N PHE A 135 4.95 -7.21 14.33
CA PHE A 135 5.55 -7.67 15.59
C PHE A 135 5.21 -9.12 15.93
N SER A 136 4.01 -9.59 15.61
CA SER A 136 3.61 -10.99 15.76
C SER A 136 4.47 -11.89 14.88
N THR A 137 4.64 -11.56 13.59
CA THR A 137 5.53 -12.27 12.67
C THR A 137 6.97 -12.23 13.14
N LEU A 138 7.45 -11.07 13.61
CA LEU A 138 8.79 -10.92 14.15
C LEU A 138 9.04 -11.83 15.36
N LYS A 139 8.03 -12.05 16.21
CA LYS A 139 8.13 -12.97 17.36
C LYS A 139 8.37 -14.43 16.93
N TYR A 140 7.83 -14.86 15.79
CA TYR A 140 8.09 -16.19 15.24
C TYR A 140 9.49 -16.31 14.63
N ILE A 141 9.92 -15.28 13.89
CA ILE A 141 11.23 -15.25 13.24
C ILE A 141 12.35 -15.13 14.29
N LYS A 142 12.20 -14.20 15.23
CA LYS A 142 13.14 -13.93 16.33
C LYS A 142 12.61 -14.52 17.64
N ASN A 143 12.74 -15.83 17.75
CA ASN A 143 12.37 -16.57 18.96
C ASN A 143 13.58 -16.80 19.89
N ARG A 144 13.34 -17.40 21.06
CA ARG A 144 14.37 -17.64 22.09
C ARG A 144 15.58 -18.43 21.58
N LEU A 145 15.38 -19.35 20.63
CA LEU A 145 16.46 -20.18 20.08
C LEU A 145 17.27 -19.45 18.99
N ARG A 146 16.69 -18.42 18.37
CA ARG A 146 17.30 -17.61 17.31
C ARG A 146 17.68 -16.20 17.78
N SER A 147 17.86 -16.01 19.08
CA SER A 147 18.10 -14.67 19.68
C SER A 147 19.45 -14.06 19.31
N THR A 148 20.41 -14.86 18.83
CA THR A 148 21.77 -14.45 18.46
C THR A 148 21.95 -14.16 16.97
N MET A 149 20.86 -14.14 16.19
CA MET A 149 20.91 -13.86 14.75
C MET A 149 21.33 -12.40 14.46
N SER A 150 22.15 -12.20 13.42
CA SER A 150 22.53 -10.84 12.98
C SER A 150 21.34 -10.09 12.39
N ASN A 151 21.42 -8.75 12.40
CA ASN A 151 20.36 -7.89 11.83
C ASN A 151 20.13 -8.18 10.35
N GLU A 152 21.19 -8.42 9.58
CA GLU A 152 21.10 -8.76 8.16
C GLU A 152 20.29 -10.05 7.90
N HIS A 153 20.55 -11.12 8.66
CA HIS A 153 19.77 -12.35 8.55
C HIS A 153 18.32 -12.15 8.99
N LEU A 154 18.09 -11.34 10.04
CA LEU A 154 16.75 -11.02 10.50
C LEU A 154 15.94 -10.29 9.43
N GLU A 155 16.54 -9.29 8.77
CA GLU A 155 15.92 -8.56 7.67
C GLU A 155 15.58 -9.50 6.50
N ASN A 156 16.48 -10.40 6.14
CA ASN A 156 16.24 -11.39 5.10
C ASN A 156 15.06 -12.32 5.45
N PHE A 157 14.95 -12.81 6.69
CA PHE A 157 13.80 -13.62 7.12
C PHE A 157 12.49 -12.84 7.18
N MET A 158 12.53 -11.56 7.57
CA MET A 158 11.36 -10.69 7.51
C MET A 158 10.89 -10.50 6.06
N LEU A 159 11.82 -10.30 5.13
CA LEU A 159 11.51 -10.19 3.70
C LEU A 159 10.89 -11.47 3.16
N MET A 160 11.47 -12.63 3.51
CA MET A 160 10.90 -13.94 3.15
C MET A 160 9.48 -14.15 3.70
N ALA A 161 9.20 -13.66 4.92
CA ALA A 161 7.87 -13.78 5.50
C ALA A 161 6.83 -12.88 4.81
N ILE A 162 7.23 -11.69 4.35
CA ILE A 162 6.38 -10.78 3.56
C ILE A 162 6.09 -11.39 2.18
N GLU A 163 7.12 -11.92 1.52
CA GLU A 163 7.06 -12.50 0.17
C GLU A 163 6.76 -14.00 0.16
N LYS A 164 6.17 -14.54 1.24
CA LYS A 164 5.89 -15.97 1.40
C LYS A 164 5.13 -16.55 0.20
N LYS A 165 4.19 -15.81 -0.38
CA LYS A 165 3.37 -16.28 -1.51
C LYS A 165 4.22 -16.48 -2.76
N THR A 166 5.05 -15.51 -3.10
CA THR A 166 6.02 -15.58 -4.19
C THR A 166 7.01 -16.74 -3.97
N LEU A 167 7.43 -16.98 -2.72
CA LEU A 167 8.32 -18.08 -2.38
C LEU A 167 7.67 -19.47 -2.51
N VAL A 168 6.36 -19.60 -2.30
CA VAL A 168 5.65 -20.88 -2.49
C VAL A 168 5.50 -21.21 -3.97
N GLU A 169 5.43 -20.20 -4.84
CA GLU A 169 5.35 -20.37 -6.29
C GLU A 169 6.71 -20.72 -6.93
N LEU A 170 7.81 -20.51 -6.21
CA LEU A 170 9.16 -20.81 -6.69
C LEU A 170 9.45 -22.31 -6.70
N ASN A 171 10.09 -22.79 -7.77
CA ASN A 171 10.49 -24.18 -7.88
C ASN A 171 11.76 -24.44 -7.04
N ASN A 172 11.65 -25.34 -6.07
CA ASN A 172 12.77 -25.72 -5.21
C ASN A 172 13.96 -26.27 -5.99
N ASP A 173 13.72 -27.01 -7.08
CA ASP A 173 14.80 -27.59 -7.89
C ASP A 173 15.63 -26.50 -8.58
N GLU A 174 14.98 -25.42 -9.03
CA GLU A 174 15.67 -24.27 -9.62
C GLU A 174 16.53 -23.55 -8.59
N ILE A 175 16.06 -23.42 -7.34
CA ILE A 175 16.82 -22.83 -6.24
C ILE A 175 18.04 -23.69 -5.91
N ILE A 176 17.85 -25.01 -5.81
CA ILE A 176 18.94 -25.96 -5.51
C ILE A 176 20.00 -25.92 -6.61
N ASN A 177 19.60 -25.93 -7.89
CA ASN A 177 20.49 -25.79 -9.03
C ASN A 177 21.30 -24.47 -8.95
N SER A 178 20.61 -23.35 -8.74
CA SER A 178 21.20 -22.01 -8.57
C SER A 178 22.25 -21.95 -7.45
N VAL A 179 21.97 -22.58 -6.31
CA VAL A 179 22.92 -22.64 -5.18
C VAL A 179 24.08 -23.58 -5.49
N GLY A 180 23.82 -24.71 -6.15
CA GLY A 180 24.82 -25.66 -6.60
C GLY A 180 25.84 -25.02 -7.55
N GLU A 181 25.40 -24.24 -8.52
CA GLU A 181 26.26 -23.55 -9.50
C GLU A 181 27.26 -22.56 -8.88
N LYS A 182 26.99 -22.04 -7.68
CA LYS A 182 27.88 -21.07 -7.00
C LYS A 182 29.21 -21.66 -6.54
N SER A 183 29.30 -22.99 -6.41
CA SER A 183 30.54 -23.64 -5.98
C SER A 183 30.62 -25.06 -6.51
N LYS A 184 31.80 -25.44 -7.02
CA LYS A 184 32.08 -26.82 -7.47
C LYS A 184 31.78 -27.88 -6.39
N LEU A 185 31.96 -27.53 -5.11
CA LEU A 185 31.66 -28.42 -4.00
C LEU A 185 30.15 -28.56 -3.77
N LEU A 186 29.40 -27.45 -3.84
CA LEU A 186 27.95 -27.47 -3.65
C LEU A 186 27.25 -28.14 -4.83
N ASN A 187 27.70 -27.90 -6.05
CA ASN A 187 27.20 -28.55 -7.25
C ASN A 187 27.23 -30.08 -7.10
N LYS A 188 28.35 -30.63 -6.59
CA LYS A 188 28.52 -32.08 -6.41
C LYS A 188 27.71 -32.67 -5.24
N LEU A 189 27.34 -31.86 -4.25
CA LEU A 189 26.62 -32.34 -3.05
C LEU A 189 25.10 -32.19 -3.17
N LEU A 190 24.65 -31.24 -4.01
CA LEU A 190 23.25 -30.91 -4.19
C LEU A 190 22.65 -31.48 -5.48
N LEU A 191 23.49 -31.82 -6.48
CA LEU A 191 23.12 -32.41 -7.78
C LEU A 191 23.87 -33.73 -8.01
#